data_AF-A0A453LXB3-F1
#
_entry.id   AF-A0A453LXB3-F1
#
_cell.length_a   1.000
_cell.length_b   1.000
_cell.length_c   1.000
_cell.angle_alpha   90.00
_cell.angle_beta   90.00
_cell.angle_gamma   90.00
#
_symmetry.space_group_name_H-M   'P 1'
#
loop_
_entity.id
_entity.type
_entity.pdbx_description
1 polymer ?
#
loop_
_entity_poly.entity_id
_entity_poly.type
_entity_poly.pdbx_seq_one_letter_code
_entity_poly.pdbx_strand_id
1 'polypeptide(L)'
;MLVIPELEQEVKLQSESKSTRKELRHLRMERDSVEDTIHRLEWSLQFEDLTENEKGKLLSEHDNLLQKLKGIRCLLRDAQMQHHQKFHKVWGQLMKTGYQNSRFAHQVMYL
;
A
#
# COMPACT_ATOMS: atom_id res chain seq x y z
N MET A 1 -16.47 20.17 -22.72
CA MET A 1 -16.54 20.42 -21.26
C MET A 1 -17.42 19.36 -20.63
N LEU A 2 -16.83 18.45 -19.85
CA LEU A 2 -17.54 17.38 -19.17
C LEU A 2 -17.86 17.84 -17.73
N VAL A 3 -19.12 17.79 -17.33
CA VAL A 3 -19.56 18.10 -15.95
C VAL A 3 -19.82 16.78 -15.23
N ILE A 4 -19.13 16.56 -14.12
CA ILE A 4 -19.23 15.34 -13.30
C ILE A 4 -19.76 15.73 -11.92
N PRO A 5 -21.08 15.61 -11.67
CA PRO A 5 -21.70 16.09 -10.42
C PRO A 5 -21.23 15.32 -9.18
N GLU A 6 -20.84 14.05 -9.32
CA GLU A 6 -20.34 13.21 -8.22
C GLU A 6 -18.97 13.66 -7.72
N LEU A 7 -18.22 14.39 -8.55
CA LEU A 7 -16.87 14.84 -8.24
C LEU A 7 -16.84 15.83 -7.06
N GLU A 8 -17.91 16.61 -6.86
CA GLU A 8 -17.98 17.56 -5.74
C GLU A 8 -17.91 16.83 -4.39
N GLN A 9 -18.66 15.73 -4.25
CA GLN A 9 -18.65 14.91 -3.03
C GLN A 9 -17.30 14.21 -2.85
N GLU A 10 -16.70 13.71 -3.93
CA GLU A 10 -15.38 13.09 -3.85
C GLU A 10 -14.29 14.07 -3.42
N VAL A 11 -14.29 15.29 -3.96
CA VAL A 11 -13.29 16.32 -3.64
C VAL A 11 -13.39 16.74 -2.17
N LYS A 12 -14.61 16.89 -1.63
CA LYS A 12 -14.83 17.18 -0.21
C LYS A 12 -14.27 16.07 0.67
N LEU A 13 -14.68 14.82 0.46
CA LEU A 13 -14.18 13.66 1.22
C LEU A 13 -12.66 13.45 1.06
N GLN A 14 -12.12 13.76 -0.12
CA GLN A 14 -10.70 13.67 -0.39
C GLN A 14 -9.91 14.76 0.36
N SER A 15 -10.50 15.94 0.54
CA SER A 15 -9.90 17.00 1.37
C SER A 15 -9.86 16.63 2.86
N GLU A 16 -10.90 15.98 3.37
CA GLU A 16 -11.01 15.53 4.76
C GLU A 16 -10.09 14.34 5.06
N SER A 17 -9.88 13.44 4.09
CA SER A 17 -9.05 12.24 4.23
C SER A 17 -7.56 12.47 3.94
N LYS A 18 -7.08 13.72 3.90
CA LYS A 18 -5.67 14.05 3.62
C LYS A 18 -4.69 13.40 4.60
N SER A 19 -5.01 13.37 5.90
CA SER A 19 -4.18 12.73 6.93
C SER A 19 -4.06 11.22 6.71
N THR A 20 -5.19 10.52 6.56
CA THR A 20 -5.24 9.08 6.29
C THR A 20 -4.48 8.71 5.01
N ARG A 21 -4.54 9.54 3.97
CA ARG A 21 -3.75 9.31 2.73
C ARG A 21 -2.24 9.44 2.94
N LYS A 22 -1.79 10.34 3.83
CA LYS A 22 -0.37 10.43 4.19
C LYS A 22 0.07 9.20 4.97
N GLU A 23 -0.71 8.77 5.95
CA GLU A 23 -0.44 7.54 6.72
C GLU A 23 -0.37 6.31 5.82
N LEU A 24 -1.35 6.13 4.93
CA LEU A 24 -1.34 5.05 3.93
C LEU A 24 -0.10 5.10 3.02
N ARG A 25 0.39 6.30 2.68
CA ARG A 25 1.62 6.44 1.90
C ARG A 25 2.84 6.02 2.72
N HIS A 26 2.94 6.46 3.97
CA HIS A 26 4.04 6.07 4.85
C HIS A 26 4.09 4.56 5.09
N LEU A 27 2.95 3.93 5.38
CA LEU A 27 2.86 2.48 5.56
C LEU A 27 3.25 1.70 4.31
N ARG A 28 2.98 2.24 3.10
CA ARG A 28 3.44 1.63 1.85
C ARG A 28 4.95 1.74 1.69
N MET A 29 5.52 2.91 1.97
CA MET A 29 6.97 3.09 1.92
C MET A 29 7.68 2.18 2.93
N GLU A 30 7.11 2.01 4.13
CA GLU A 30 7.67 1.09 5.13
C GLU A 30 7.54 -0.38 4.70
N ARG A 31 6.40 -0.76 4.10
CA ARG A 31 6.25 -2.09 3.51
C ARG A 31 7.33 -2.34 2.46
N ASP A 32 7.51 -1.40 1.54
CA ASP A 32 8.45 -1.53 0.43
C ASP A 32 9.89 -1.64 0.94
N SER A 33 10.27 -0.84 1.94
CA SER A 33 11.60 -0.94 2.55
C SER A 33 11.82 -2.28 3.27
N VAL A 34 10.80 -2.81 3.94
CA VAL A 34 10.88 -4.13 4.59
C VAL A 34 10.98 -5.25 3.54
N GLU A 35 10.19 -5.20 2.47
CA GLU A 35 10.26 -6.16 1.37
C GLU A 35 11.64 -6.14 0.68
N ASP A 36 12.21 -4.95 0.46
CA ASP A 36 13.58 -4.80 -0.07
C ASP A 36 14.63 -5.43 0.86
N THR A 37 14.51 -5.23 2.18
CA THR A 37 15.43 -5.85 3.15
C THR A 37 15.31 -7.36 3.17
N ILE A 38 14.09 -7.90 3.13
CA ILE A 38 13.85 -9.34 3.05
C ILE A 38 14.49 -9.91 1.79
N HIS A 39 14.29 -9.27 0.64
CA HIS A 39 14.84 -9.74 -0.62
C HIS A 39 16.38 -9.75 -0.61
N ARG A 40 17.01 -8.74 -0.02
CA ARG A 40 18.47 -8.71 0.17
C ARG A 40 18.96 -9.84 1.07
N LEU A 41 18.28 -10.09 2.18
CA LEU A 41 18.62 -11.19 3.10
C LEU A 41 18.45 -12.56 2.44
N GLU A 42 17.37 -12.75 1.69
CA GLU A 42 17.14 -13.97 0.90
C GLU A 42 18.26 -14.18 -0.12
N TRP A 43 18.69 -13.11 -0.79
CA TRP A 43 19.80 -13.16 -1.72
C TRP A 43 21.11 -13.55 -1.03
N SER A 44 21.44 -12.90 0.09
CA SER A 44 22.61 -13.26 0.91
C SER A 44 22.57 -14.73 1.33
N LEU A 45 21.42 -15.22 1.80
CA LEU A 45 21.25 -16.62 2.20
C LEU A 45 21.44 -17.62 1.05
N GLN A 46 21.07 -17.25 -0.18
CA GLN A 46 21.19 -18.13 -1.35
C GLN A 46 22.57 -18.12 -2.00
N PHE A 47 23.26 -16.99 -1.98
CA PHE A 47 24.45 -16.78 -2.83
C PHE A 47 25.75 -16.52 -2.05
N GLU A 48 25.72 -16.23 -0.75
CA GLU A 48 26.93 -16.08 0.07
C GLU A 48 27.28 -17.37 0.81
N ASP A 49 28.56 -17.75 0.80
CA ASP A 49 29.10 -18.87 1.59
C ASP A 49 29.21 -18.46 3.07
N LEU A 50 28.06 -18.47 3.74
CA LEU A 50 27.91 -18.11 5.14
C LEU A 50 28.15 -19.31 6.05
N THR A 51 28.72 -19.08 7.23
CA THR A 51 28.82 -20.12 8.26
C THR A 51 27.43 -20.50 8.78
N GLU A 52 27.25 -21.74 9.26
CA GLU A 52 25.96 -22.21 9.79
C GLU A 52 25.41 -21.33 10.93
N ASN A 53 26.30 -20.70 11.70
CA ASN A 53 25.91 -19.77 12.76
C ASN A 53 25.42 -18.41 12.23
N GLU A 54 25.98 -17.94 11.11
CA GLU A 54 25.52 -16.73 10.42
C GLU A 54 24.20 -16.96 9.69
N LYS A 55 24.04 -18.12 9.04
CA LYS A 55 22.77 -18.53 8.42
C LYS A 55 21.64 -18.57 9.46
N GLY A 56 21.88 -19.16 10.63
CA GLY A 56 20.89 -19.22 11.70
C GLY A 56 20.44 -17.83 12.18
N LYS A 57 21.37 -16.88 12.32
CA LYS A 57 21.05 -15.48 12.66
C LYS A 57 20.22 -14.80 11.57
N LEU A 58 20.63 -14.92 10.31
CA LEU A 58 19.94 -14.31 9.17
C LEU A 58 18.53 -14.89 8.98
N LEU A 59 18.33 -16.19 9.21
CA LEU A 59 17.01 -16.81 9.20
C LEU A 59 16.11 -16.26 10.30
N SER A 60 16.63 -16.11 11.53
CA SER A 60 15.84 -15.50 12.60
C SER A 60 15.47 -14.03 12.32
N GLU A 61 16.37 -13.28 11.67
CA GLU A 61 16.11 -11.90 11.25
C GLU A 61 15.06 -11.85 10.13
N HIS A 62 15.15 -12.76 9.17
CA HIS A 62 14.18 -12.93 8.09
C HIS A 62 12.76 -13.23 8.63
N ASP A 63 12.63 -14.17 9.57
CA ASP A 63 11.36 -14.50 10.20
C ASP A 63 10.75 -13.30 10.96
N ASN A 64 11.59 -12.53 11.66
CA ASN A 64 11.15 -11.30 12.34
C ASN A 64 10.63 -10.25 11.34
N LEU A 65 11.33 -10.08 10.21
CA LEU A 65 10.90 -9.15 9.15
C LEU A 65 9.62 -9.62 8.46
N LEU A 66 9.43 -10.92 8.26
CA LEU A 66 8.18 -11.49 7.74
C LEU A 66 7.00 -11.23 8.68
N GLN A 67 7.20 -11.38 9.99
CA GLN A 67 6.16 -11.05 10.99
C GLN A 67 5.82 -9.56 10.94
N LYS A 68 6.83 -8.68 10.87
CA LYS A 68 6.64 -7.24 10.72
C LYS A 68 5.85 -6.90 9.44
N LEU A 69 6.22 -7.51 8.31
CA LEU A 69 5.56 -7.34 7.02
C LEU A 69 4.09 -7.75 7.09
N LYS A 70 3.79 -8.87 7.74
CA LYS A 70 2.42 -9.34 7.95
C LYS A 70 1.61 -8.33 8.76
N GLY A 71 2.19 -7.75 9.82
CA GLY A 71 1.58 -6.68 10.61
C GLY A 71 1.25 -5.45 9.77
N ILE A 72 2.22 -4.95 8.98
CA ILE A 72 2.03 -3.79 8.09
C ILE A 72 0.94 -4.06 7.05
N ARG A 73 0.90 -5.27 6.47
CA ARG A 73 -0.13 -5.66 5.49
C ARG A 73 -1.55 -5.65 6.10
N CYS A 74 -1.71 -6.11 7.34
CA CYS A 74 -2.98 -6.02 8.05
C CYS A 74 -3.39 -4.56 8.28
N LEU A 75 -2.49 -3.73 8.81
CA LEU A 75 -2.76 -2.30 9.04
C LEU A 75 -3.13 -1.57 7.74
N LEU A 76 -2.42 -1.85 6.65
CA LEU A 76 -2.72 -1.30 5.33
C LEU A 76 -4.11 -1.72 4.84
N ARG A 77 -4.49 -2.99 5.04
CA ARG A 77 -5.82 -3.49 4.66
C ARG A 77 -6.92 -2.79 5.45
N ASP A 78 -6.75 -2.67 6.76
CA ASP A 78 -7.75 -2.07 7.64
C ASP A 78 -7.91 -0.57 7.35
N ALA A 79 -6.80 0.15 7.21
CA ALA A 79 -6.81 1.57 6.84
C ALA A 79 -7.40 1.80 5.45
N GLN A 80 -7.14 0.91 4.48
CA GLN A 80 -7.76 0.98 3.15
C GLN A 80 -9.26 0.72 3.20
N MET A 81 -9.70 -0.25 3.99
CA MET A 81 -11.12 -0.58 4.16
C MET A 81 -11.87 0.58 4.82
N GLN A 82 -11.34 1.14 5.91
CA GLN A 82 -11.90 2.33 6.57
C GLN A 82 -11.99 3.52 5.61
N HIS A 83 -10.96 3.71 4.79
CA HIS A 83 -10.97 4.77 3.79
C HIS A 83 -12.01 4.50 2.69
N HIS A 84 -12.12 3.26 2.19
CA HIS A 84 -13.10 2.88 1.16
C HIS A 84 -14.54 3.04 1.65
N GLN A 85 -14.82 2.70 2.91
CA GLN A 85 -16.15 2.87 3.53
C GLN A 85 -16.62 4.33 3.60
N LYS A 86 -15.70 5.31 3.55
CA LYS A 86 -16.07 6.74 3.47
C LYS A 86 -16.60 7.13 2.08
N PHE A 87 -16.34 6.33 1.06
CA PHE A 87 -16.86 6.52 -0.30
C PHE A 87 -18.06 5.61 -0.56
N HIS A 88 -18.51 5.52 -1.81
CA HIS A 88 -19.67 4.72 -2.16
C HIS A 88 -19.49 3.24 -1.77
N LYS A 89 -20.46 2.66 -1.03
CA LYS A 89 -20.34 1.33 -0.39
C LYS A 89 -19.97 0.17 -1.35
N VAL A 90 -20.36 0.28 -2.62
CA VAL A 90 -20.17 -0.76 -3.65
C VAL A 90 -19.01 -0.45 -4.59
N TRP A 91 -18.78 0.84 -4.89
CA TRP A 91 -17.93 1.26 -6.01
C TRP A 91 -16.66 1.97 -5.55
N GLY A 92 -16.61 2.42 -4.28
CA GLY A 92 -15.50 3.21 -3.76
C GLY A 92 -15.36 4.56 -4.46
N GLN A 93 -14.13 4.93 -4.76
CA GLN A 93 -13.78 6.15 -5.47
C GLN A 93 -13.99 5.99 -6.99
N LEU A 94 -14.74 6.89 -7.59
CA LEU A 94 -15.00 7.00 -9.02
C LEU A 94 -13.69 7.16 -9.82
N MET A 95 -12.77 7.97 -9.31
CA MET A 95 -11.50 8.27 -10.00
C MET A 95 -10.38 7.25 -9.74
N LYS A 96 -10.56 6.32 -8.80
CA LYS A 96 -9.50 5.41 -8.36
C LYS A 96 -9.99 3.97 -8.19
N THR A 97 -9.30 3.04 -8.82
CA THR A 97 -9.41 1.61 -8.53
C THR A 97 -8.23 1.20 -7.65
N GLY A 98 -8.45 1.23 -6.33
CA GLY A 98 -7.38 1.05 -5.36
C GLY A 98 -6.37 2.20 -5.41
N TYR A 99 -5.13 1.92 -5.84
CA TYR A 99 -4.11 2.95 -6.03
C TYR A 99 -4.06 3.51 -7.46
N GLN A 100 -4.58 2.77 -8.44
CA GLN A 100 -4.50 3.14 -9.85
C GLN A 100 -5.66 4.04 -10.26
N ASN A 101 -5.48 4.77 -11.35
CA ASN A 101 -6.55 5.54 -11.98
C ASN A 101 -7.60 4.59 -12.54
N SER A 102 -8.88 4.87 -12.27
CA SER A 102 -9.98 4.09 -12.85
C SER A 102 -10.03 4.29 -14.38
N ARG A 103 -10.78 3.43 -15.08
CA ARG A 103 -11.03 3.59 -16.52
C ARG A 103 -11.74 4.91 -16.82
N PHE A 104 -12.65 5.32 -15.94
CA PHE A 104 -13.32 6.63 -16.00
C PHE A 104 -12.31 7.78 -15.87
N ALA A 105 -11.39 7.70 -14.91
CA ALA A 105 -10.34 8.73 -14.75
C ALA A 105 -9.45 8.85 -16.00
N HIS A 106 -9.16 7.73 -16.68
CA HIS A 106 -8.45 7.80 -17.96
C HIS A 106 -9.28 8.49 -19.03
N GLN A 107 -10.57 8.16 -19.17
CA GLN A 107 -11.45 8.82 -20.15
C GLN A 107 -11.53 10.34 -19.93
N VAL A 108 -11.62 10.78 -18.66
CA VAL A 108 -11.65 12.20 -18.30
C VAL A 108 -10.32 12.90 -18.59
N MET A 109 -9.18 12.22 -18.47
CA MET A 109 -7.86 12.82 -18.78
C MET A 109 -7.58 12.96 -20.28
N TYR A 110 -8.21 12.14 -21.13
CA TYR A 110 -8.02 12.15 -22.58
C TYR A 110 -9.13 12.88 -23.35
N LEU A 111 -10.06 13.52 -22.64
CA LEU A 111 -11.12 14.39 -23.18
C LEU A 111 -10.79 15.87 -22.96
#